data_AF-A0A973G9H3-F1
#
_entry.id   AF-A0A973G9H3-F1
#
_cell.length_a   1.000
_cell.length_b   1.000
_cell.length_c   1.000
_cell.angle_alpha   90.00
_cell.angle_beta   90.00
_cell.angle_gamma   90.00
#
_symmetry.space_group_name_H-M   'P 1'
#
loop_
_entity.id
_entity.type
_entity.pdbx_description
1 polymer ?
#
loop_
_entity_poly.entity_id
_entity_poly.type
_entity_poly.pdbx_seq_one_letter_code
_entity_poly.pdbx_strand_id
1 'polypeptide(L)'
;MSRTVALRIGSGLDEDAETTAAAPPHRRRWRLIALIAVLVAALVGGGWWFMTSGPGAFTTVPTGLVGAEAAAVEAALTAAGLDFTETDPVFDPTIPDGSVVTTEPAPGERVRKDGSVAVSVSKGPDLRVVPSDLPGKPVDDATALLTQAGFVVPDPTHVYDDVVAAGIVIGISVEQGASLPVGTEVVLTVSDGPEPLTIISVTGATAEVAKTQLEAQGLRVAEAQDYSETVPAGSVISQDPAAGTPGHRTDTVTIVVSQGPPLVPVPNVVTMGVSAAKDALEAAGFVVDVNRTWPWDNVIVEQKPAANEPLQKGSTVTIYAG
;
A
#
# COMPACT_ATOMS: atom_id res chain seq x y z
N MET A 1 -8.64 124.23 33.83
CA MET A 1 -7.93 125.20 34.71
C MET A 1 -6.47 125.21 34.30
N SER A 2 -6.05 126.29 33.64
CA SER A 2 -4.67 126.60 33.34
C SER A 2 -3.91 126.98 34.61
N ARG A 3 -2.64 126.60 34.72
CA ARG A 3 -1.54 127.50 35.14
C ARG A 3 -0.19 126.79 35.11
N THR A 4 0.56 127.11 34.07
CA THR A 4 1.99 127.45 34.06
C THR A 4 2.46 128.07 35.38
N VAL A 5 3.64 127.68 35.89
CA VAL A 5 4.72 128.59 36.35
C VAL A 5 6.06 127.83 36.29
N ALA A 6 7.04 128.48 35.67
CA ALA A 6 8.44 128.10 35.60
C ALA A 6 9.24 128.63 36.81
N LEU A 7 10.39 128.03 37.13
CA LEU A 7 11.63 128.81 37.28
C LEU A 7 12.89 127.93 37.27
N ARG A 8 13.97 128.60 36.85
CA ARG A 8 15.35 128.18 36.57
C ARG A 8 16.25 128.56 37.76
N ILE A 9 17.44 127.96 37.84
CA ILE A 9 18.75 128.54 38.24
C ILE A 9 19.53 127.57 39.13
N GLY A 10 20.62 127.01 38.59
CA GLY A 10 21.98 127.20 39.12
C GLY A 10 22.60 125.81 39.30
N SER A 11 23.89 125.53 39.17
CA SER A 11 25.10 126.30 38.87
C SER A 11 26.25 125.30 39.09
N GLY A 12 27.31 125.32 38.27
CA GLY A 12 28.56 124.64 38.58
C GLY A 12 29.06 123.73 37.46
N LEU A 13 29.86 124.32 36.58
CA LEU A 13 30.92 123.61 35.84
C LEU A 13 32.12 123.50 36.78
N ASP A 14 32.83 122.37 36.75
CA ASP A 14 34.28 122.34 36.54
C ASP A 14 34.77 120.90 36.28
N GLU A 15 35.71 120.83 35.35
CA GLU A 15 36.55 119.71 34.92
C GLU A 15 37.46 119.21 36.06
N ASP A 16 37.65 117.88 36.17
CA ASP A 16 38.92 117.21 35.85
C ASP A 16 38.98 115.73 36.32
N ALA A 17 39.47 114.89 35.39
CA ALA A 17 40.33 113.72 35.53
C ALA A 17 39.94 112.49 36.42
N GLU A 18 39.68 111.38 35.71
CA GLU A 18 40.30 110.02 35.83
C GLU A 18 40.06 109.20 37.14
N THR A 19 39.68 107.90 37.17
CA THR A 19 40.22 106.72 36.48
C THR A 19 39.36 105.45 36.72
N THR A 20 39.36 104.50 35.76
CA THR A 20 39.05 103.04 35.80
C THR A 20 37.61 102.56 36.05
N ALA A 21 37.05 101.54 35.37
CA ALA A 21 37.66 100.35 34.77
C ALA A 21 36.91 99.87 33.51
N ALA A 22 37.68 99.47 32.50
CA ALA A 22 37.22 98.92 31.23
C ALA A 22 36.62 97.51 31.39
N ALA A 23 35.40 97.31 30.90
CA ALA A 23 34.76 96.01 30.77
C ALA A 23 35.46 95.17 29.67
N PRO A 24 35.70 93.86 29.89
CA PRO A 24 36.51 93.04 28.98
C PRO A 24 35.75 92.69 27.68
N PRO A 25 36.45 92.41 26.57
CA PRO A 25 35.83 92.26 25.26
C PRO A 25 35.03 90.96 25.13
N HIS A 26 33.83 91.06 24.55
CA HIS A 26 32.80 90.02 24.36
C HIS A 26 33.23 88.76 23.55
N ARG A 27 34.49 88.68 23.11
CA ARG A 27 35.00 87.70 22.13
C ARG A 27 35.17 86.28 22.71
N ARG A 28 35.43 86.13 24.01
CA ARG A 28 35.65 84.81 24.66
C ARG A 28 34.34 84.05 24.91
N ARG A 29 33.25 84.76 25.24
CA ARG A 29 31.90 84.18 25.39
C ARG A 29 31.32 83.73 24.06
N TRP A 30 31.54 84.51 22.99
CA TRP A 30 31.17 84.11 21.62
C TRP A 30 31.91 82.86 21.14
N ARG A 31 33.19 82.69 21.47
CA ARG A 31 33.94 81.46 21.18
C ARG A 31 33.39 80.24 21.93
N LEU A 32 32.98 80.41 23.19
CA LEU A 32 32.32 79.37 23.98
C LEU A 32 30.94 78.99 23.43
N ILE A 33 30.12 79.99 23.07
CA ILE A 33 28.80 79.78 22.44
C ILE A 33 28.96 79.11 21.08
N ALA A 34 29.92 79.54 20.26
CA ALA A 34 30.22 78.92 18.97
C ALA A 34 30.70 77.46 19.13
N LEU A 35 31.53 77.17 20.12
CA LEU A 35 32.00 75.82 20.41
C LEU A 35 30.86 74.91 20.90
N ILE A 36 29.97 75.41 21.76
CA ILE A 36 28.76 74.70 22.19
C ILE A 36 27.84 74.47 20.99
N ALA A 37 27.64 75.46 20.12
CA ALA A 37 26.82 75.31 18.92
C ALA A 37 27.37 74.25 17.96
N VAL A 38 28.70 74.17 17.78
CA VAL A 38 29.35 73.12 16.99
C VAL A 38 29.20 71.74 17.64
N LEU A 39 29.33 71.63 18.96
CA LEU A 39 29.11 70.37 19.70
C LEU A 39 27.66 69.90 19.61
N VAL A 40 26.69 70.82 19.73
CA VAL A 40 25.27 70.52 19.54
C VAL A 40 25.00 70.13 18.09
N ALA A 41 25.57 70.83 17.10
CA ALA A 41 25.45 70.45 15.70
C ALA A 41 26.08 69.09 15.39
N ALA A 42 27.20 68.73 16.05
CA ALA A 42 27.84 67.43 15.93
C ALA A 42 27.06 66.32 16.63
N LEU A 43 26.42 66.58 17.77
CA LEU A 43 25.54 65.62 18.46
C LEU A 43 24.22 65.43 17.72
N VAL A 44 23.62 66.51 17.21
CA VAL A 44 22.40 66.46 16.40
C VAL A 44 22.70 65.83 15.05
N GLY A 45 23.76 66.24 14.37
CA GLY A 45 24.20 65.65 13.10
C GLY A 45 24.65 64.20 13.24
N GLY A 46 25.38 63.88 14.31
CA GLY A 46 25.81 62.52 14.64
C GLY A 46 24.64 61.62 15.05
N GLY A 47 23.69 62.14 15.84
CA GLY A 47 22.46 61.44 16.20
C GLY A 47 21.53 61.23 15.00
N TRP A 48 21.41 62.25 14.14
CA TRP A 48 20.68 62.16 12.87
C TRP A 48 21.30 61.13 11.94
N TRP A 49 22.63 61.18 11.73
CA TRP A 49 23.35 60.18 10.94
C TRP A 49 23.21 58.78 11.54
N PHE A 50 23.33 58.61 12.86
CA PHE A 50 23.19 57.31 13.53
C PHE A 50 21.79 56.70 13.36
N MET A 51 20.73 57.53 13.42
CA MET A 51 19.34 57.08 13.23
C MET A 51 18.94 56.87 11.77
N THR A 52 19.58 57.57 10.82
CA THR A 52 19.19 57.53 9.39
C THR A 52 20.09 56.66 8.52
N SER A 53 21.39 56.67 8.79
CA SER A 53 22.43 56.05 7.95
C SER A 53 23.36 55.12 8.71
N GLY A 54 23.46 55.26 10.03
CA GLY A 54 24.27 54.43 10.93
C GLY A 54 23.55 53.17 11.44
N PRO A 55 24.18 52.40 12.34
CA PRO A 55 23.70 51.08 12.79
C PRO A 55 22.41 51.12 13.63
N GLY A 56 21.88 52.30 13.93
CA GLY A 56 20.56 52.49 14.56
C GLY A 56 19.41 52.62 13.55
N ALA A 57 19.69 52.67 12.25
CA ALA A 57 18.68 52.82 11.21
C ALA A 57 17.86 51.53 11.03
N PHE A 58 16.63 51.68 10.53
CA PHE A 58 15.73 50.56 10.22
C PHE A 58 15.53 50.46 8.71
N THR A 59 15.51 49.24 8.19
CA THR A 59 15.08 48.91 6.83
C THR A 59 13.81 48.07 6.90
N THR A 60 13.11 47.93 5.78
CA THR A 60 11.89 47.10 5.69
C THR A 60 12.20 45.84 4.92
N VAL A 61 11.73 44.69 5.41
CA VAL A 61 11.82 43.43 4.68
C VAL A 61 11.05 43.58 3.35
N PRO A 62 11.66 43.29 2.20
CA PRO A 62 10.97 43.34 0.91
C PRO A 62 9.66 42.53 0.92
N THR A 63 8.63 43.03 0.24
CA THR A 63 7.36 42.32 0.09
C THR A 63 7.43 41.33 -1.08
N GLY A 64 6.75 40.18 -0.97
CA GLY A 64 6.71 39.18 -2.05
C GLY A 64 7.84 38.14 -2.02
N LEU A 65 8.46 37.94 -0.85
CA LEU A 65 9.48 36.90 -0.67
C LEU A 65 8.88 35.49 -0.59
N VAL A 66 7.63 35.36 -0.11
CA VAL A 66 6.92 34.08 -0.01
C VAL A 66 6.55 33.58 -1.42
N GLY A 67 6.95 32.35 -1.74
CA GLY A 67 6.78 31.72 -3.06
C GLY A 67 7.84 32.07 -4.09
N ALA A 68 8.71 33.06 -3.82
CA ALA A 68 9.85 33.36 -4.69
C ALA A 68 10.98 32.33 -4.50
N GLU A 69 11.79 32.16 -5.55
CA GLU A 69 12.95 31.27 -5.54
C GLU A 69 14.01 31.78 -4.55
N ALA A 70 14.58 30.88 -3.74
CA ALA A 70 15.51 31.25 -2.66
C ALA A 70 16.68 32.13 -3.13
N ALA A 71 17.22 31.87 -4.32
CA ALA A 71 18.29 32.66 -4.92
C ALA A 71 17.86 34.12 -5.22
N ALA A 72 16.62 34.33 -5.66
CA ALA A 72 16.07 35.66 -5.90
C ALA A 72 15.80 36.40 -4.58
N VAL A 73 15.39 35.68 -3.54
CA VAL A 73 15.17 36.22 -2.19
C VAL A 73 16.49 36.64 -1.54
N GLU A 74 17.54 35.82 -1.66
CA GLU A 74 18.89 36.16 -1.19
C GLU A 74 19.42 37.44 -1.87
N ALA A 75 19.25 37.55 -3.19
CA ALA A 75 19.64 38.75 -3.93
C ALA A 75 18.85 40.00 -3.49
N ALA A 76 17.54 39.86 -3.24
CA ALA A 76 16.70 40.95 -2.77
C ALA A 76 17.04 41.39 -1.34
N LEU A 77 17.37 40.46 -0.45
CA LEU A 77 17.81 40.73 0.92
C LEU A 77 19.19 41.39 0.95
N THR A 78 20.13 40.89 0.14
CA THR A 78 21.46 41.50 -0.02
C THR A 78 21.37 42.93 -0.56
N ALA A 79 20.50 43.16 -1.56
CA ALA A 79 20.25 44.50 -2.09
C ALA A 79 19.61 45.45 -1.05
N ALA A 80 18.84 44.90 -0.10
CA ALA A 80 18.26 45.64 1.01
C ALA A 80 19.22 45.83 2.21
N GLY A 81 20.43 45.27 2.17
CA GLY A 81 21.39 45.30 3.26
C GLY A 81 20.96 44.46 4.48
N LEU A 82 20.30 43.33 4.21
CA LEU A 82 19.84 42.36 5.21
C LEU A 82 20.62 41.05 5.05
N ASP A 83 20.96 40.42 6.16
CA ASP A 83 21.66 39.12 6.15
C ASP A 83 20.66 37.98 5.90
N PHE A 84 20.99 37.06 5.00
CA PHE A 84 20.20 35.86 4.73
C PHE A 84 20.63 34.74 5.70
N THR A 85 19.69 34.23 6.49
CA THR A 85 19.91 33.04 7.33
C THR A 85 18.95 31.95 6.91
N GLU A 86 19.48 30.86 6.36
CA GLU A 86 18.67 29.69 6.05
C GLU A 86 18.32 28.95 7.34
N THR A 87 17.03 28.71 7.57
CA THR A 87 16.51 27.90 8.69
C THR A 87 16.20 26.49 8.21
N ASP A 88 15.82 25.61 9.15
CA ASP A 88 15.46 24.23 8.82
C ASP A 88 14.38 24.20 7.72
N PRO A 89 14.68 23.58 6.56
CA PRO A 89 13.75 23.54 5.44
C PRO A 89 12.51 22.70 5.76
N VAL A 90 11.36 23.11 5.24
CA VAL A 90 10.04 22.55 5.54
C VAL A 90 9.46 21.85 4.31
N PHE A 91 8.72 20.76 4.51
CA PHE A 91 7.98 20.11 3.42
C PHE A 91 6.63 20.81 3.22
N ASP A 92 6.38 21.28 1.99
CA ASP A 92 5.12 21.91 1.63
C ASP A 92 4.63 21.35 0.28
N PRO A 93 3.42 20.77 0.22
CA PRO A 93 2.89 20.19 -1.02
C PRO A 93 2.38 21.25 -2.02
N THR A 94 2.23 22.50 -1.61
CA THR A 94 1.72 23.61 -2.43
C THR A 94 2.82 24.49 -2.99
N ILE A 95 3.96 24.59 -2.30
CA ILE A 95 5.11 25.42 -2.69
C ILE A 95 6.20 24.52 -3.32
N PRO A 96 6.65 24.79 -4.56
CA PRO A 96 7.71 24.03 -5.22
C PRO A 96 9.01 23.98 -4.43
N ASP A 97 9.81 22.93 -4.68
CA ASP A 97 11.16 22.81 -4.13
C ASP A 97 12.02 24.03 -4.48
N GLY A 98 12.75 24.56 -3.50
CA GLY A 98 13.60 25.74 -3.66
C GLY A 98 12.89 27.10 -3.51
N SER A 99 11.58 27.12 -3.27
CA SER A 99 10.83 28.36 -3.00
C SER A 99 10.68 28.63 -1.50
N VAL A 100 10.60 29.91 -1.12
CA VAL A 100 10.47 30.32 0.29
C VAL A 100 9.05 30.13 0.81
N VAL A 101 8.91 29.43 1.94
CA VAL A 101 7.62 29.19 2.63
C VAL A 101 7.33 30.31 3.62
N THR A 102 8.27 30.58 4.53
CA THR A 102 8.14 31.61 5.56
C THR A 102 9.42 32.39 5.71
N THR A 103 9.28 33.65 6.13
CA THR A 103 10.39 34.49 6.53
C THR A 103 10.09 35.07 7.90
N GLU A 104 11.09 35.08 8.78
CA GLU A 104 11.02 35.73 10.08
C GLU A 104 12.19 36.71 10.20
N PRO A 105 11.94 38.03 10.27
CA PRO A 105 10.64 38.72 10.36
C PRO A 105 9.78 38.71 9.08
N ALA A 106 8.48 39.00 9.22
CA ALA A 106 7.51 38.84 8.12
C ALA A 106 7.74 39.87 6.98
N PRO A 107 7.32 39.58 5.74
CA PRO A 107 7.46 40.52 4.63
C PRO A 107 6.77 41.87 4.93
N GLY A 108 7.50 42.98 4.76
CA GLY A 108 7.04 44.33 5.09
C GLY A 108 7.31 44.77 6.53
N GLU A 109 7.84 43.91 7.40
CA GLU A 109 8.18 44.27 8.77
C GLU A 109 9.47 45.11 8.84
N ARG A 110 9.61 45.91 9.91
CA ARG A 110 10.78 46.77 10.13
C ARG A 110 11.87 46.01 10.85
N VAL A 111 13.02 45.90 10.20
CA VAL A 111 14.23 45.23 10.71
C VAL A 111 15.35 46.27 10.84
N ARG A 112 16.32 46.00 11.73
CA ARG A 112 17.51 46.84 11.81
C ARG A 112 18.28 46.81 10.50
N LYS A 113 18.93 47.91 10.15
CA LYS A 113 19.95 47.92 9.10
C LYS A 113 21.04 46.93 9.55
N ASP A 114 21.40 45.97 8.70
CA ASP A 114 22.25 44.80 9.02
C ASP A 114 21.57 43.70 9.87
N GLY A 115 20.23 43.67 9.91
CA GLY A 115 19.50 42.58 10.56
C GLY A 115 19.45 41.32 9.71
N SER A 116 19.39 40.16 10.36
CA SER A 116 19.22 38.87 9.70
C SER A 116 17.74 38.53 9.50
N VAL A 117 17.40 38.02 8.32
CA VAL A 117 16.09 37.43 8.02
C VAL A 117 16.27 35.93 7.93
N ALA A 118 15.59 35.21 8.83
CA ALA A 118 15.48 33.77 8.79
C ALA A 118 14.50 33.38 7.67
N VAL A 119 14.94 32.50 6.78
CA VAL A 119 14.15 32.05 5.62
C VAL A 119 14.02 30.54 5.67
N SER A 120 12.80 30.02 5.59
CA SER A 120 12.54 28.58 5.48
C SER A 120 12.22 28.23 4.03
N VAL A 121 13.03 27.37 3.41
CA VAL A 121 12.85 26.93 2.02
C VAL A 121 11.99 25.67 1.99
N SER A 122 11.12 25.57 0.98
CA SER A 122 10.31 24.38 0.71
C SER A 122 11.18 23.30 0.09
N LYS A 123 11.04 22.06 0.59
CA LYS A 123 11.56 20.84 -0.06
C LYS A 123 10.57 20.21 -1.05
N GLY A 124 9.45 20.88 -1.31
CA GLY A 124 8.31 20.30 -2.01
C GLY A 124 7.54 19.28 -1.14
N PRO A 125 6.73 18.41 -1.77
CA PRO A 125 5.98 17.38 -1.05
C PRO A 125 6.91 16.37 -0.36
N ASP A 126 6.55 15.90 0.83
CA ASP A 126 7.24 14.79 1.51
C ASP A 126 7.01 13.52 0.68
N LEU A 127 8.01 13.15 -0.13
CA LEU A 127 7.99 11.96 -0.96
C LEU A 127 8.59 10.79 -0.19
N ARG A 128 7.87 9.68 -0.15
CA ARG A 128 8.34 8.44 0.45
C ARG A 128 8.31 7.30 -0.56
N VAL A 129 9.20 6.35 -0.34
CA VAL A 129 9.34 5.19 -1.23
C VAL A 129 8.33 4.13 -0.81
N VAL A 130 7.55 3.66 -1.77
CA VAL A 130 6.67 2.50 -1.60
C VAL A 130 7.55 1.25 -1.41
N PRO A 131 7.41 0.50 -0.30
CA PRO A 131 8.13 -0.74 -0.10
C PRO A 131 7.95 -1.70 -1.29
N SER A 132 9.05 -2.27 -1.80
CA SER A 132 9.00 -3.20 -2.93
C SER A 132 8.71 -4.64 -2.52
N ASP A 133 8.75 -4.96 -1.23
CA ASP A 133 8.59 -6.31 -0.70
C ASP A 133 7.13 -6.69 -0.38
N LEU A 134 6.15 -5.96 -0.91
CA LEU A 134 4.73 -6.15 -0.57
C LEU A 134 4.09 -7.43 -1.16
N PRO A 135 4.31 -7.81 -2.43
CA PRO A 135 3.71 -9.02 -2.98
C PRO A 135 4.19 -10.28 -2.26
N GLY A 136 3.26 -11.20 -1.97
CA GLY A 136 3.53 -12.45 -1.26
C GLY A 136 3.49 -12.34 0.27
N LYS A 137 3.31 -11.14 0.83
CA LYS A 137 3.08 -10.97 2.27
C LYS A 137 1.59 -11.06 2.63
N PRO A 138 1.27 -11.38 3.89
CA PRO A 138 -0.07 -11.19 4.43
C PRO A 138 -0.55 -9.73 4.28
N VAL A 139 -1.84 -9.54 4.02
CA VAL A 139 -2.45 -8.21 3.88
C VAL A 139 -2.23 -7.31 5.10
N ASP A 140 -2.25 -7.87 6.31
CA ASP A 140 -2.03 -7.14 7.55
C ASP A 140 -0.61 -6.58 7.64
N ASP A 141 0.38 -7.40 7.28
CA ASP A 141 1.79 -7.00 7.26
C ASP A 141 2.06 -5.93 6.20
N ALA A 142 1.49 -6.11 5.01
CA ALA A 142 1.61 -5.14 3.92
C ALA A 142 0.97 -3.79 4.28
N THR A 143 -0.21 -3.82 4.91
CA THR A 143 -0.91 -2.63 5.40
C THR A 143 -0.10 -1.92 6.48
N ALA A 144 0.50 -2.66 7.41
CA ALA A 144 1.35 -2.10 8.45
C ALA A 144 2.59 -1.41 7.87
N LEU A 145 3.24 -2.03 6.87
CA LEU A 145 4.40 -1.45 6.18
C LEU A 145 4.04 -0.16 5.43
N LEU A 146 2.92 -0.15 4.71
CA LEU A 146 2.44 1.03 3.99
C LEU A 146 2.04 2.16 4.95
N THR A 147 1.37 1.83 6.05
CA THR A 147 1.00 2.82 7.09
C THR A 147 2.23 3.39 7.78
N GLN A 148 3.23 2.55 8.09
CA GLN A 148 4.52 2.99 8.62
C GLN A 148 5.26 3.90 7.64
N ALA A 149 5.19 3.60 6.35
CA ALA A 149 5.70 4.45 5.30
C ALA A 149 4.88 5.75 5.11
N GLY A 150 3.73 5.92 5.76
CA GLY A 150 2.92 7.15 5.70
C GLY A 150 1.96 7.21 4.50
N PHE A 151 1.64 6.06 3.92
CA PHE A 151 0.60 5.93 2.90
C PHE A 151 -0.75 5.59 3.54
N VAL A 152 -1.83 5.91 2.83
CA VAL A 152 -3.19 5.53 3.22
C VAL A 152 -3.54 4.26 2.46
N VAL A 153 -4.01 3.23 3.18
CA VAL A 153 -4.42 1.95 2.59
C VAL A 153 -5.95 1.85 2.69
N PRO A 154 -6.69 2.00 1.58
CA PRO A 154 -8.13 1.74 1.55
C PRO A 154 -8.42 0.24 1.60
N ASP A 155 -9.71 -0.13 1.63
CA ASP A 155 -10.12 -1.53 1.61
C ASP A 155 -9.52 -2.27 0.40
N PRO A 156 -8.88 -3.44 0.61
CA PRO A 156 -8.23 -4.18 -0.45
C PRO A 156 -9.25 -4.71 -1.48
N THR A 157 -8.83 -4.79 -2.73
CA THR A 157 -9.60 -5.48 -3.77
C THR A 157 -9.33 -6.97 -3.69
N HIS A 158 -10.40 -7.76 -3.60
CA HIS A 158 -10.31 -9.21 -3.50
C HIS A 158 -10.46 -9.88 -4.87
N VAL A 159 -9.57 -10.83 -5.17
CA VAL A 159 -9.57 -11.61 -6.41
C VAL A 159 -9.27 -13.07 -6.09
N TYR A 160 -9.95 -14.00 -6.75
CA TYR A 160 -9.64 -15.42 -6.64
C TYR A 160 -8.38 -15.77 -7.42
N ASP A 161 -7.49 -16.54 -6.79
CA ASP A 161 -6.25 -17.02 -7.39
C ASP A 161 -6.06 -18.51 -7.04
N ASP A 162 -5.89 -19.35 -8.08
CA ASP A 162 -5.76 -20.79 -7.94
C ASP A 162 -4.40 -21.24 -7.35
N VAL A 163 -3.43 -20.31 -7.24
CA VAL A 163 -2.04 -20.58 -6.82
C VAL A 163 -1.70 -19.90 -5.50
N VAL A 164 -2.16 -18.66 -5.31
CA VAL A 164 -1.84 -17.85 -4.13
C VAL A 164 -2.87 -18.07 -3.03
N ALA A 165 -2.41 -18.39 -1.83
CA ALA A 165 -3.26 -18.62 -0.67
C ALA A 165 -4.10 -17.38 -0.29
N ALA A 166 -5.25 -17.62 0.32
CA ALA A 166 -6.14 -16.56 0.79
C ALA A 166 -5.43 -15.62 1.80
N GLY A 167 -5.69 -14.32 1.69
CA GLY A 167 -5.13 -13.28 2.56
C GLY A 167 -3.73 -12.79 2.17
N ILE A 168 -3.19 -13.26 1.05
CA ILE A 168 -1.87 -12.85 0.53
C ILE A 168 -2.03 -11.79 -0.55
N VAL A 169 -1.18 -10.76 -0.49
CA VAL A 169 -1.14 -9.69 -1.50
C VAL A 169 -0.58 -10.21 -2.82
N ILE A 170 -1.36 -10.11 -3.88
CA ILE A 170 -0.97 -10.48 -5.26
C ILE A 170 -0.60 -9.28 -6.12
N GLY A 171 -1.07 -8.09 -5.74
CA GLY A 171 -0.90 -6.89 -6.54
C GLY A 171 -1.06 -5.61 -5.74
N ILE A 172 -0.64 -4.53 -6.37
CA ILE A 172 -0.68 -3.18 -5.81
C ILE A 172 -1.00 -2.20 -6.94
N SER A 173 -1.74 -1.13 -6.64
CA SER A 173 -2.17 -0.15 -7.65
C SER A 173 -1.06 0.76 -8.17
N VAL A 174 0.09 0.79 -7.50
CA VAL A 174 1.24 1.65 -7.82
C VAL A 174 2.48 0.83 -8.14
N GLU A 175 3.44 1.43 -8.83
CA GLU A 175 4.70 0.77 -9.11
C GLU A 175 5.51 0.55 -7.82
N GLN A 176 6.08 -0.65 -7.68
CA GLN A 176 6.92 -1.00 -6.53
C GLN A 176 8.18 -0.13 -6.52
N GLY A 177 8.52 0.44 -5.36
CA GLY A 177 9.65 1.35 -5.24
C GLY A 177 9.40 2.76 -5.79
N ALA A 178 8.17 3.08 -6.22
CA ALA A 178 7.83 4.45 -6.60
C ALA A 178 7.95 5.41 -5.42
N SER A 179 8.41 6.63 -5.69
CA SER A 179 8.43 7.72 -4.72
C SER A 179 7.13 8.51 -4.83
N LEU A 180 6.27 8.42 -3.82
CA LEU A 180 4.94 9.02 -3.80
C LEU A 180 4.80 9.98 -2.62
N PRO A 181 3.98 11.05 -2.75
CA PRO A 181 3.67 11.92 -1.62
C PRO A 181 3.05 11.14 -0.46
N VAL A 182 3.41 11.52 0.77
CA VAL A 182 2.71 11.04 1.97
C VAL A 182 1.20 11.28 1.86
N GLY A 183 0.42 10.34 2.39
CA GLY A 183 -1.04 10.40 2.31
C GLY A 183 -1.63 9.91 0.97
N THR A 184 -0.81 9.50 0.00
CA THR A 184 -1.31 8.86 -1.22
C THR A 184 -2.02 7.54 -0.88
N GLU A 185 -3.16 7.30 -1.53
CA GLU A 185 -3.91 6.05 -1.40
C GLU A 185 -3.28 4.93 -2.24
N VAL A 186 -3.01 3.81 -1.60
CA VAL A 186 -2.39 2.64 -2.22
C VAL A 186 -3.31 1.43 -2.07
N VAL A 187 -4.00 1.07 -3.15
CA VAL A 187 -4.94 -0.05 -3.16
C VAL A 187 -4.15 -1.36 -3.29
N LEU A 188 -4.37 -2.27 -2.35
CA LEU A 188 -3.84 -3.63 -2.39
C LEU A 188 -4.82 -4.56 -3.10
N THR A 189 -4.29 -5.47 -3.91
CA THR A 189 -5.07 -6.61 -4.44
C THR A 189 -4.67 -7.85 -3.66
N VAL A 190 -5.65 -8.51 -3.04
CA VAL A 190 -5.46 -9.66 -2.15
C VAL A 190 -6.11 -10.89 -2.77
N SER A 191 -5.44 -12.02 -2.65
CA SER A 191 -6.01 -13.32 -3.03
C SER A 191 -7.05 -13.76 -2.01
N ASP A 192 -8.20 -14.22 -2.48
CA ASP A 192 -9.17 -14.98 -1.68
C ASP A 192 -8.94 -16.50 -1.74
N GLY A 193 -7.86 -16.92 -2.40
CA GLY A 193 -7.59 -18.31 -2.72
C GLY A 193 -8.39 -18.79 -3.94
N PRO A 194 -8.42 -20.11 -4.18
CA PRO A 194 -9.12 -20.67 -5.32
C PRO A 194 -10.63 -20.46 -5.21
N GLU A 195 -11.30 -20.24 -6.34
CA GLU A 195 -12.73 -19.89 -6.36
C GLU A 195 -13.59 -20.99 -5.71
N PRO A 196 -14.50 -20.64 -4.78
CA PRO A 196 -15.37 -21.61 -4.14
C PRO A 196 -16.40 -22.16 -5.12
N LEU A 197 -16.63 -23.47 -5.06
CA LEU A 197 -17.59 -24.17 -5.90
C LEU A 197 -18.33 -25.25 -5.11
N THR A 198 -19.41 -25.77 -5.70
CA THR A 198 -20.12 -26.94 -5.16
C THR A 198 -19.84 -28.14 -6.05
N ILE A 199 -19.34 -29.22 -5.44
CA ILE A 199 -19.01 -30.45 -6.16
C ILE A 199 -20.31 -31.11 -6.65
N ILE A 200 -20.39 -31.36 -7.95
CA ILE A 200 -21.55 -32.03 -8.57
C ILE A 200 -21.53 -33.55 -8.36
N SER A 201 -22.68 -34.19 -8.56
CA SER A 201 -22.76 -35.65 -8.60
C SER A 201 -22.40 -36.16 -9.99
N VAL A 202 -21.44 -37.09 -10.02
CA VAL A 202 -21.06 -37.86 -11.21
C VAL A 202 -21.27 -39.37 -11.00
N THR A 203 -21.90 -39.77 -9.90
CA THR A 203 -22.22 -41.17 -9.60
C THR A 203 -23.18 -41.74 -10.65
N GLY A 204 -22.88 -42.92 -11.18
CA GLY A 204 -23.65 -43.56 -12.25
C GLY A 204 -23.35 -43.04 -13.66
N ALA A 205 -22.59 -41.96 -13.82
CA ALA A 205 -22.07 -41.54 -15.12
C ALA A 205 -20.89 -42.44 -15.56
N THR A 206 -20.56 -42.43 -16.86
CA THR A 206 -19.33 -43.07 -17.34
C THR A 206 -18.10 -42.31 -16.84
N ALA A 207 -16.98 -42.99 -16.62
CA ALA A 207 -15.75 -42.37 -16.15
C ALA A 207 -15.31 -41.16 -17.00
N GLU A 208 -15.45 -41.25 -18.33
CA GLU A 208 -15.11 -40.17 -19.26
C GLU A 208 -16.01 -38.94 -19.09
N VAL A 209 -17.33 -39.15 -18.95
CA VAL A 209 -18.29 -38.06 -18.77
C VAL A 209 -18.10 -37.42 -17.40
N ALA A 210 -17.95 -38.24 -16.36
CA ALA A 210 -17.67 -37.79 -14.99
C ALA A 210 -16.42 -36.90 -14.94
N LYS A 211 -15.33 -37.35 -15.58
CA LYS A 211 -14.09 -36.60 -15.68
C LYS A 211 -14.28 -35.26 -16.36
N THR A 212 -14.91 -35.25 -17.53
CA THR A 212 -15.16 -34.03 -18.30
C THR A 212 -16.00 -33.02 -17.51
N GLN A 213 -17.02 -33.50 -16.80
CA GLN A 213 -17.90 -32.64 -15.99
C GLN A 213 -17.18 -32.02 -14.80
N LEU A 214 -16.34 -32.79 -14.09
CA LEU A 214 -15.54 -32.30 -12.96
C LEU A 214 -14.44 -31.33 -13.42
N GLU A 215 -13.71 -31.68 -14.49
CA GLU A 215 -12.67 -30.81 -15.06
C GLU A 215 -13.25 -29.50 -15.61
N ALA A 216 -14.48 -29.52 -16.15
CA ALA A 216 -15.18 -28.30 -16.58
C ALA A 216 -15.49 -27.34 -15.41
N GLN A 217 -15.59 -27.83 -14.17
CA GLN A 217 -15.68 -26.99 -12.97
C GLN A 217 -14.31 -26.50 -12.47
N GLY A 218 -13.21 -26.88 -13.13
CA GLY A 218 -11.86 -26.56 -12.69
C GLY A 218 -11.33 -27.49 -11.58
N LEU A 219 -11.96 -28.64 -11.36
CA LEU A 219 -11.49 -29.66 -10.41
C LEU A 219 -10.50 -30.63 -11.06
N ARG A 220 -9.66 -31.24 -10.24
CA ARG A 220 -8.79 -32.35 -10.65
C ARG A 220 -9.48 -33.67 -10.36
N VAL A 221 -9.27 -34.67 -11.20
CA VAL A 221 -9.91 -35.99 -11.06
C VAL A 221 -8.86 -37.05 -10.81
N ALA A 222 -9.04 -37.79 -9.72
CA ALA A 222 -8.29 -39.01 -9.42
C ALA A 222 -9.20 -40.22 -9.69
N GLU A 223 -8.66 -41.27 -10.29
CA GLU A 223 -9.43 -42.47 -10.63
C GLU A 223 -8.95 -43.66 -9.78
N ALA A 224 -9.90 -44.31 -9.11
CA ALA A 224 -9.74 -45.61 -8.47
C ALA A 224 -10.67 -46.62 -9.14
N GLN A 225 -10.40 -47.91 -8.96
CA GLN A 225 -11.21 -48.98 -9.57
C GLN A 225 -11.65 -49.97 -8.50
N ASP A 226 -12.90 -50.43 -8.60
CA ASP A 226 -13.45 -51.45 -7.71
C ASP A 226 -14.49 -52.31 -8.46
N TYR A 227 -14.81 -53.48 -7.92
CA TYR A 227 -15.84 -54.36 -8.47
C TYR A 227 -17.23 -53.97 -7.96
N SER A 228 -18.24 -54.09 -8.80
CA SER A 228 -19.64 -53.86 -8.44
C SER A 228 -20.58 -54.79 -9.20
N GLU A 229 -21.50 -55.41 -8.47
CA GLU A 229 -22.57 -56.24 -9.06
C GLU A 229 -23.73 -55.39 -9.59
N THR A 230 -23.86 -54.14 -9.12
CA THR A 230 -25.00 -53.26 -9.43
C THR A 230 -24.65 -52.15 -10.42
N VAL A 231 -23.37 -51.78 -10.53
CA VAL A 231 -22.89 -50.69 -11.38
C VAL A 231 -22.18 -51.27 -12.60
N PRO A 232 -22.62 -50.95 -13.84
CA PRO A 232 -21.98 -51.44 -15.05
C PRO A 232 -20.49 -51.07 -15.14
N ALA A 233 -19.68 -51.93 -15.74
CA ALA A 233 -18.27 -51.67 -15.96
C ALA A 233 -18.05 -50.34 -16.71
N GLY A 234 -17.09 -49.54 -16.25
CA GLY A 234 -16.79 -48.21 -16.80
C GLY A 234 -17.65 -47.07 -16.24
N SER A 235 -18.62 -47.36 -15.37
CA SER A 235 -19.43 -46.34 -14.69
C SER A 235 -18.94 -46.07 -13.27
N VAL A 236 -19.14 -44.84 -12.77
CA VAL A 236 -18.71 -44.41 -11.44
C VAL A 236 -19.59 -45.04 -10.36
N ILE A 237 -18.98 -45.82 -9.46
CA ILE A 237 -19.60 -46.41 -8.27
C ILE A 237 -19.83 -45.35 -7.20
N SER A 238 -18.80 -44.56 -6.92
CA SER A 238 -18.81 -43.55 -5.87
C SER A 238 -17.82 -42.44 -6.18
N GLN A 239 -17.98 -41.30 -5.53
CA GLN A 239 -17.06 -40.18 -5.58
C GLN A 239 -16.72 -39.70 -4.16
N ASP A 240 -15.54 -39.13 -4.00
CA ASP A 240 -15.10 -38.46 -2.79
C ASP A 240 -14.31 -37.18 -3.17
N PRO A 241 -14.71 -35.99 -2.73
CA PRO A 241 -15.84 -35.69 -1.85
C PRO A 241 -17.23 -35.97 -2.43
N ALA A 242 -18.19 -36.19 -1.55
CA ALA A 242 -19.59 -36.44 -1.93
C ALA A 242 -20.21 -35.22 -2.63
N ALA A 243 -21.20 -35.46 -3.48
CA ALA A 243 -21.92 -34.40 -4.16
C ALA A 243 -22.59 -33.42 -3.17
N GLY A 244 -22.57 -32.12 -3.50
CA GLY A 244 -23.07 -31.05 -2.64
C GLY A 244 -22.06 -30.57 -1.60
N THR A 245 -20.90 -31.22 -1.48
CA THR A 245 -19.82 -30.76 -0.59
C THR A 245 -19.24 -29.44 -1.14
N PRO A 246 -19.09 -28.40 -0.31
CA PRO A 246 -18.33 -27.20 -0.69
C PRO A 246 -16.87 -27.57 -0.94
N GLY A 247 -16.33 -27.09 -2.04
CA GLY A 247 -14.91 -27.23 -2.38
C GLY A 247 -14.42 -25.97 -3.08
N HIS A 248 -13.21 -26.01 -3.59
CA HIS A 248 -12.62 -24.93 -4.35
C HIS A 248 -12.10 -25.44 -5.69
N ARG A 249 -11.88 -24.52 -6.63
CA ARG A 249 -11.14 -24.85 -7.86
C ARG A 249 -9.82 -25.51 -7.51
N THR A 250 -9.38 -26.38 -8.40
CA THR A 250 -8.15 -27.18 -8.28
C THR A 250 -8.16 -28.28 -7.21
N ASP A 251 -9.20 -28.38 -6.38
CA ASP A 251 -9.40 -29.51 -5.47
C ASP A 251 -9.49 -30.82 -6.27
N THR A 252 -9.10 -31.92 -5.63
CA THR A 252 -9.11 -33.25 -6.26
C THR A 252 -10.33 -34.05 -5.82
N VAL A 253 -11.11 -34.53 -6.78
CA VAL A 253 -12.19 -35.47 -6.57
C VAL A 253 -11.75 -36.84 -7.03
N THR A 254 -11.82 -37.81 -6.13
CA THR A 254 -11.57 -39.23 -6.44
C THR A 254 -12.87 -39.88 -6.89
N ILE A 255 -12.89 -40.45 -8.08
CA ILE A 255 -13.98 -41.28 -8.58
C ILE A 255 -13.57 -42.75 -8.53
N VAL A 256 -14.46 -43.61 -8.04
CA VAL A 256 -14.29 -45.06 -8.05
C VAL A 256 -15.07 -45.61 -9.23
N VAL A 257 -14.39 -46.23 -10.19
CA VAL A 257 -14.97 -46.75 -11.43
C VAL A 257 -15.19 -48.26 -11.31
N SER A 258 -16.35 -48.73 -11.74
CA SER A 258 -16.69 -50.15 -11.73
C SER A 258 -15.88 -50.93 -12.77
N GLN A 259 -15.29 -52.04 -12.34
CA GLN A 259 -14.75 -53.08 -13.22
C GLN A 259 -15.80 -54.15 -13.61
N GLY A 260 -17.04 -53.99 -13.17
CA GLY A 260 -18.10 -54.99 -13.28
C GLY A 260 -18.15 -55.96 -12.09
N PRO A 261 -18.88 -57.09 -12.20
CA PRO A 261 -19.02 -58.04 -11.11
C PRO A 261 -17.67 -58.63 -10.67
N PRO A 262 -17.54 -59.02 -9.39
CA PRO A 262 -16.29 -59.59 -8.87
C PRO A 262 -15.93 -60.89 -9.60
N LEU A 263 -14.63 -61.13 -9.73
CA LEU A 263 -14.10 -62.36 -10.31
C LEU A 263 -14.14 -63.48 -9.27
N VAL A 264 -14.79 -64.59 -9.61
CA VAL A 264 -14.88 -65.81 -8.79
C VAL A 264 -14.17 -66.94 -9.54
N PRO A 265 -13.34 -67.77 -8.89
CA PRO A 265 -12.74 -68.92 -9.55
C PRO A 265 -13.82 -69.95 -9.88
N VAL A 266 -13.84 -70.46 -11.12
CA VAL A 266 -14.78 -71.49 -11.55
C VAL A 266 -14.50 -72.81 -10.80
N PRO A 267 -15.44 -73.37 -10.03
CA PRO A 267 -15.27 -74.67 -9.38
C PRO A 267 -14.93 -75.79 -10.36
N ASN A 268 -14.12 -76.74 -9.91
CA ASN A 268 -13.89 -77.97 -10.67
C ASN A 268 -15.09 -78.90 -10.50
N VAL A 269 -15.83 -79.13 -11.58
CA VAL A 269 -16.99 -80.03 -11.62
C VAL A 269 -16.81 -81.21 -12.58
N VAL A 270 -15.63 -81.35 -13.18
CA VAL A 270 -15.29 -82.54 -13.98
C VAL A 270 -15.37 -83.77 -13.08
N THR A 271 -15.91 -84.88 -13.60
CA THR A 271 -16.22 -86.13 -12.88
C THR A 271 -17.37 -86.07 -11.88
N MET A 272 -18.01 -84.91 -11.68
CA MET A 272 -19.21 -84.79 -10.85
C MET A 272 -20.47 -85.18 -11.65
N GLY A 273 -21.54 -85.54 -10.93
CA GLY A 273 -22.86 -85.74 -11.52
C GLY A 273 -23.48 -84.41 -11.97
N VAL A 274 -24.25 -84.39 -13.07
CA VAL A 274 -24.82 -83.14 -13.66
C VAL A 274 -25.55 -82.27 -12.63
N SER A 275 -26.36 -82.88 -11.74
CA SER A 275 -27.07 -82.13 -10.69
C SER A 275 -26.10 -81.49 -9.70
N ALA A 276 -25.12 -82.25 -9.18
CA ALA A 276 -24.16 -81.76 -8.21
C ALA A 276 -23.21 -80.71 -8.82
N ALA A 277 -22.86 -80.88 -10.09
CA ALA A 277 -22.08 -79.91 -10.86
C ALA A 277 -22.83 -78.59 -11.00
N LYS A 278 -24.12 -78.66 -11.35
CA LYS A 278 -25.00 -77.49 -11.45
C LYS A 278 -25.10 -76.77 -10.11
N ASP A 279 -25.41 -77.50 -9.03
CA ASP A 279 -25.54 -76.93 -7.68
C ASP A 279 -24.22 -76.25 -7.23
N ALA A 280 -23.07 -76.85 -7.52
CA ALA A 280 -21.75 -76.29 -7.17
C ALA A 280 -21.43 -75.00 -7.94
N LEU A 281 -21.77 -74.94 -9.24
CA LEU A 281 -21.54 -73.76 -10.09
C LEU A 281 -22.53 -72.63 -9.78
N GLU A 282 -23.81 -72.95 -9.54
CA GLU A 282 -24.82 -71.95 -9.14
C GLU A 282 -24.54 -71.38 -7.75
N ALA A 283 -24.06 -72.22 -6.80
CA ALA A 283 -23.62 -71.76 -5.48
C ALA A 283 -22.41 -70.81 -5.55
N ALA A 284 -21.54 -70.99 -6.56
CA ALA A 284 -20.44 -70.07 -6.86
C ALA A 284 -20.90 -68.81 -7.62
N GLY A 285 -22.20 -68.70 -7.95
CA GLY A 285 -22.79 -67.54 -8.60
C GLY A 285 -22.67 -67.53 -10.12
N PHE A 286 -22.47 -68.69 -10.76
CA PHE A 286 -22.43 -68.82 -12.22
C PHE A 286 -23.79 -69.28 -12.78
N VAL A 287 -24.05 -68.92 -14.03
CA VAL A 287 -25.18 -69.46 -14.79
C VAL A 287 -24.70 -70.73 -15.49
N VAL A 288 -25.42 -71.84 -15.34
CA VAL A 288 -24.97 -73.14 -15.86
C VAL A 288 -25.71 -73.48 -17.16
N ASP A 289 -24.95 -73.72 -18.22
CA ASP A 289 -25.45 -74.27 -19.48
C ASP A 289 -25.04 -75.75 -19.60
N VAL A 290 -26.01 -76.64 -19.74
CA VAL A 290 -25.77 -78.09 -19.72
C VAL A 290 -25.92 -78.65 -21.13
N ASN A 291 -24.80 -79.09 -21.71
CA ASN A 291 -24.78 -79.76 -22.99
C ASN A 291 -24.65 -81.27 -22.78
N ARG A 292 -25.61 -82.06 -23.26
CA ARG A 292 -25.61 -83.52 -23.13
C ARG A 292 -25.41 -84.16 -24.50
N THR A 293 -24.46 -85.10 -24.58
CA THR A 293 -24.24 -85.88 -25.81
C THR A 293 -25.38 -86.88 -26.03
N TRP A 294 -25.83 -87.54 -24.96
CA TRP A 294 -26.99 -88.43 -24.95
C TRP A 294 -27.92 -88.14 -23.76
N PRO A 295 -29.23 -88.45 -23.85
CA PRO A 295 -30.19 -88.18 -22.78
C PRO A 295 -29.87 -88.84 -21.42
N TRP A 296 -29.12 -89.95 -21.45
CA TRP A 296 -28.74 -90.73 -20.27
C TRP A 296 -27.39 -90.31 -19.65
N ASP A 297 -26.65 -89.39 -20.26
CA ASP A 297 -25.35 -88.95 -19.75
C ASP A 297 -25.54 -88.11 -18.48
N ASN A 298 -24.83 -88.50 -17.42
CA ASN A 298 -24.99 -87.89 -16.10
C ASN A 298 -23.66 -87.52 -15.44
N VAL A 299 -22.51 -87.73 -16.11
CA VAL A 299 -21.19 -87.36 -15.60
C VAL A 299 -20.61 -86.27 -16.49
N ILE A 300 -20.03 -85.23 -15.87
CA ILE A 300 -19.37 -84.16 -16.60
C ILE A 300 -17.99 -84.63 -17.06
N VAL A 301 -17.78 -84.64 -18.37
CA VAL A 301 -16.50 -85.00 -19.00
C VAL A 301 -15.63 -83.79 -19.29
N GLU A 302 -16.26 -82.63 -19.51
CA GLU A 302 -15.58 -81.39 -19.87
C GLU A 302 -16.38 -80.19 -19.33
N GLN A 303 -15.67 -79.14 -18.92
CA GLN A 303 -16.26 -77.85 -18.55
C GLN A 303 -15.54 -76.72 -19.29
N LYS A 304 -16.27 -75.67 -19.65
CA LYS A 304 -15.75 -74.43 -20.24
C LYS A 304 -16.42 -73.23 -19.59
N PRO A 305 -15.69 -72.26 -19.02
CA PRO A 305 -14.23 -72.17 -18.87
C PRO A 305 -13.59 -73.25 -17.95
N ALA A 306 -12.25 -73.31 -17.92
CA ALA A 306 -11.53 -74.35 -17.18
C ALA A 306 -11.65 -74.18 -15.66
N ALA A 307 -11.38 -75.24 -14.90
CA ALA A 307 -11.40 -75.18 -13.45
C ALA A 307 -10.36 -74.18 -12.91
N ASN A 308 -10.74 -73.42 -11.88
CA ASN A 308 -9.99 -72.34 -11.23
C ASN A 308 -9.72 -71.10 -12.10
N GLU A 309 -10.31 -71.02 -13.29
CA GLU A 309 -10.22 -69.81 -14.11
C GLU A 309 -11.07 -68.69 -13.48
N PRO A 310 -10.54 -67.46 -13.31
CA PRO A 310 -11.30 -66.36 -12.73
C PRO A 310 -12.31 -65.84 -13.74
N LEU A 311 -13.59 -65.92 -13.40
CA LEU A 311 -14.69 -65.50 -14.25
C LEU A 311 -15.61 -64.54 -13.48
N GLN A 312 -16.18 -63.55 -14.17
CA GLN A 312 -17.12 -62.62 -13.54
C GLN A 312 -18.33 -63.38 -13.01
N LYS A 313 -18.71 -63.12 -11.76
CA LYS A 313 -19.95 -63.65 -11.17
C LYS A 313 -21.14 -63.32 -12.08
N GLY A 314 -22.01 -64.29 -12.31
CA GLY A 314 -23.14 -64.21 -13.25
C GLY A 314 -22.82 -64.62 -14.68
N SER A 315 -21.56 -64.95 -15.00
CA SER A 315 -21.18 -65.48 -16.33
C SER A 315 -21.64 -66.92 -16.53
N THR A 316 -21.76 -67.33 -17.80
CA THR A 316 -22.18 -68.68 -18.18
C THR A 316 -21.01 -69.65 -18.19
N VAL A 317 -21.17 -70.79 -17.50
CA VAL A 317 -20.26 -71.94 -17.57
C VAL A 317 -20.98 -73.08 -18.28
N THR A 318 -20.44 -73.53 -19.42
CA THR A 318 -20.95 -74.66 -20.18
C THR A 318 -20.31 -75.95 -19.68
N ILE A 319 -21.13 -76.91 -19.27
CA ILE A 319 -20.69 -78.25 -18.87
C ILE A 319 -21.16 -79.29 -19.89
N TYR A 320 -20.26 -80.18 -20.29
CA TYR A 320 -20.53 -81.24 -21.25
C TYR A 320 -20.65 -82.58 -20.51
N ALA A 321 -21.80 -83.23 -20.67
CA ALA A 321 -22.06 -84.57 -20.16
C ALA A 321 -21.83 -85.62 -21.25
N GLY A 322 -21.18 -86.71 -20.87
CA GLY A 322 -20.84 -87.86 -21.72
C GLY A 322 -20.68 -89.15 -20.94
#